data_AF-W6NL98-F1
#
_entry.id   AF-W6NL98-F1
#
_cell.length_a   1.000
_cell.length_b   1.000
_cell.length_c   1.000
_cell.angle_alpha   90.00
_cell.angle_beta   90.00
_cell.angle_gamma   90.00
#
_symmetry.space_group_name_H-M   'P 1'
#
loop_
_entity.id
_entity.type
_entity.pdbx_description
1 polymer ?
#
loop_
_entity_poly.entity_id
_entity_poly.type
_entity_poly.pdbx_seq_one_letter_code
_entity_poly.pdbx_strand_id
1 'polypeptide(L)'
;MSILKYVKMSINLFCILIIIILIFIFTMPSNIKIKNSNLKMSIPTFKLNDTSITYSKNNTNPSNYSINRTEVLNRAKEMTQVKWTPKYNLFDKYGHYIFKKGSTYYGIPYSMDYYQTSSINDFLHKINNSKIIYGNDCSGFVSICWGIIRQTTLSLLHAVKSHNKIDGKNVIQISWNELKPGDALLVDNGKGEGHIMMYIDTNPKNSNELNVYEQNIQTTVPFYPMPTARKDTRFKNILIKEGYIPIRLITIN
;
A
#
# COMPACT_ATOMS: atom_id res chain seq x y z
N MET A 1 -44.47 -6.76 37.73
CA MET A 1 -43.70 -5.63 37.16
C MET A 1 -44.54 -5.04 36.02
N SER A 2 -45.09 -3.83 36.20
CA SER A 2 -46.23 -3.35 35.41
C SER A 2 -45.87 -2.94 33.97
N ILE A 3 -46.76 -3.23 33.03
CA ILE A 3 -46.72 -2.89 31.59
C ILE A 3 -46.38 -1.40 31.37
N LEU A 4 -46.79 -0.53 32.28
CA LEU A 4 -46.54 0.90 32.26
C LEU A 4 -45.04 1.26 32.30
N LYS A 5 -44.21 0.44 32.95
CA LYS A 5 -42.75 0.65 33.04
C LYS A 5 -42.06 0.35 31.69
N TYR A 6 -42.55 -0.65 30.95
CA TYR A 6 -42.03 -0.99 29.63
C TYR A 6 -42.40 0.08 28.59
N VAL A 7 -43.63 0.60 28.64
CA VAL A 7 -44.08 1.68 27.73
C VAL A 7 -43.28 2.97 27.94
N LYS A 8 -43.00 3.36 29.20
CA LYS A 8 -42.14 4.51 29.48
C LYS A 8 -40.69 4.30 29.00
N MET A 9 -40.17 3.08 29.12
CA MET A 9 -38.81 2.76 28.70
C MET A 9 -38.66 2.78 27.18
N SER A 10 -39.66 2.28 26.43
CA SER A 10 -39.64 2.31 24.96
C SER A 10 -39.83 3.72 24.40
N ILE A 11 -40.66 4.57 25.02
CA ILE A 11 -40.79 5.98 24.63
C ILE A 11 -39.45 6.73 24.84
N ASN A 12 -38.78 6.52 25.97
CA ASN A 12 -37.49 7.15 26.22
C ASN A 12 -36.41 6.71 25.23
N LEU A 13 -36.38 5.42 24.86
CA LEU A 13 -35.43 4.91 23.87
C LEU A 13 -35.66 5.52 22.49
N PHE A 14 -36.93 5.69 22.09
CA PHE A 14 -37.31 6.29 20.82
C PHE A 14 -36.94 7.79 20.75
N CYS A 15 -37.17 8.54 21.84
CA CYS A 15 -36.78 9.94 21.93
C CYS A 15 -35.25 10.13 21.83
N ILE A 16 -34.47 9.26 22.47
CA ILE A 16 -32.99 9.31 22.39
C ILE A 16 -32.53 9.06 20.94
N LEU A 17 -33.15 8.11 20.23
CA LEU A 17 -32.80 7.81 18.85
C LEU A 17 -33.06 9.00 17.90
N ILE A 18 -34.19 9.70 18.08
CA ILE A 18 -34.51 10.91 17.31
C ILE A 18 -33.49 12.02 17.54
N ILE A 19 -33.05 12.22 18.79
CA ILE A 19 -32.05 13.25 19.13
C ILE A 19 -30.70 12.94 18.44
N ILE A 20 -30.27 11.68 18.40
CA ILE A 20 -29.03 11.27 17.73
C ILE A 20 -29.11 11.53 16.22
N ILE A 21 -30.23 11.22 15.58
CA ILE A 21 -30.44 11.46 14.14
C ILE A 21 -30.41 12.96 13.84
N LEU A 22 -31.05 13.79 14.66
CA LEU A 22 -31.05 15.24 14.48
C LEU A 22 -29.64 15.84 14.63
N ILE A 23 -28.85 15.40 15.62
CA ILE A 23 -27.45 15.83 15.75
C ILE A 23 -26.64 15.47 14.50
N PHE A 24 -26.86 14.28 13.94
CA PHE A 24 -26.14 13.83 12.74
C PHE A 24 -26.48 14.67 11.50
N ILE A 25 -27.75 15.08 11.33
CA ILE A 25 -28.18 15.94 10.22
C ILE A 25 -27.59 17.36 10.34
N PHE A 26 -27.53 17.92 11.55
CA PHE A 26 -27.07 19.29 11.77
C PHE A 26 -25.54 19.46 11.85
N THR A 27 -24.77 18.38 11.94
CA THR A 27 -23.30 18.43 12.03
C THR A 27 -22.58 18.19 10.70
N MET A 28 -23.32 17.94 9.61
CA MET A 28 -22.75 17.84 8.27
C MET A 28 -22.27 19.22 7.79
N PRO A 29 -20.95 19.45 7.59
CA PRO A 29 -20.47 20.72 7.07
C PRO A 29 -20.93 20.89 5.61
N SER A 30 -21.73 21.92 5.38
CA SER A 30 -22.20 22.31 4.06
C SER A 30 -21.08 22.96 3.23
N ASN A 31 -20.91 22.44 2.00
CA ASN A 31 -20.35 23.11 0.82
C ASN A 31 -19.06 23.94 1.00
N ILE A 32 -17.90 23.28 0.83
CA ILE A 32 -16.64 23.98 0.55
C ILE A 32 -16.64 24.40 -0.93
N LYS A 33 -16.82 25.70 -1.18
CA LYS A 33 -16.51 26.34 -2.47
C LYS A 33 -14.99 26.29 -2.70
N ILE A 34 -14.56 25.53 -3.72
CA ILE A 34 -13.17 25.50 -4.17
C ILE A 34 -12.87 26.83 -4.88
N LYS A 35 -12.01 27.67 -4.28
CA LYS A 35 -11.40 28.81 -4.94
C LYS A 35 -10.18 28.32 -5.73
N ASN A 36 -10.25 28.36 -7.06
CA ASN A 36 -9.09 28.14 -7.92
C ASN A 36 -8.03 29.22 -7.64
N SER A 37 -6.86 28.80 -7.18
CA SER A 37 -5.66 29.64 -7.21
C SER A 37 -4.59 28.93 -8.04
N ASN A 38 -4.20 29.57 -9.13
CA ASN A 38 -3.10 29.16 -9.98
C ASN A 38 -1.78 29.47 -9.25
N LEU A 39 -1.14 28.44 -8.68
CA LEU A 39 0.23 28.52 -8.19
C LEU A 39 1.12 27.64 -9.07
N LYS A 40 1.80 28.28 -10.03
CA LYS A 40 2.98 27.69 -10.69
C LYS A 40 4.11 27.66 -9.66
N MET A 41 4.45 26.49 -9.16
CA MET A 41 5.57 26.30 -8.25
C MET A 41 6.65 25.49 -8.98
N SER A 42 7.82 26.09 -9.17
CA SER A 42 9.00 25.45 -9.76
C SER A 42 9.55 24.38 -8.81
N ILE A 43 9.65 23.14 -9.29
CA ILE A 43 10.24 22.03 -8.55
C ILE A 43 11.76 22.08 -8.76
N PRO A 44 12.59 22.20 -7.70
CA PRO A 44 14.03 22.08 -7.84
C PRO A 44 14.39 20.63 -8.18
N THR A 45 15.15 20.46 -9.27
CA THR A 45 15.69 19.17 -9.70
C THR A 45 16.81 18.72 -8.78
N PHE A 46 16.60 17.61 -8.07
CA PHE A 46 17.63 16.95 -7.29
C PHE A 46 18.47 16.05 -8.22
N LYS A 47 19.78 16.29 -8.30
CA LYS A 47 20.74 15.41 -8.99
C LYS A 47 21.41 14.49 -7.96
N LEU A 48 21.31 13.18 -8.16
CA LEU A 48 22.07 12.18 -7.42
C LEU A 48 23.51 12.13 -7.98
N ASN A 49 24.50 12.12 -7.10
CA ASN A 49 25.91 11.87 -7.46
C ASN A 49 26.13 10.35 -7.53
N ASP A 50 26.27 9.83 -8.76
CA ASP A 50 26.64 8.45 -9.05
C ASP A 50 28.13 8.22 -8.81
N THR A 51 28.54 7.96 -7.57
CA THR A 51 29.85 7.39 -7.30
C THR A 51 29.81 6.41 -6.13
N SER A 52 29.41 5.17 -6.41
CA SER A 52 30.13 3.95 -6.00
C SER A 52 29.27 2.70 -6.23
N ILE A 53 29.13 2.25 -7.47
CA ILE A 53 28.73 0.86 -7.76
C ILE A 53 29.69 0.31 -8.81
N THR A 54 30.54 -0.63 -8.40
CA THR A 54 31.48 -1.33 -9.27
C THR A 54 30.72 -2.37 -10.09
N TYR A 55 30.76 -2.24 -11.42
CA TYR A 55 30.07 -3.13 -12.36
C TYR A 55 30.90 -4.39 -12.64
N SER A 56 30.29 -5.57 -12.54
CA SER A 56 30.76 -6.74 -13.27
C SER A 56 30.04 -6.78 -14.62
N LYS A 57 30.82 -6.64 -15.70
CA LYS A 57 30.37 -6.74 -17.10
C LYS A 57 30.38 -8.21 -17.53
N ASN A 58 29.54 -8.52 -18.53
CA ASN A 58 29.38 -9.74 -19.36
C ASN A 58 28.03 -10.43 -19.08
N ASN A 59 27.19 -10.82 -20.04
CA ASN A 59 27.37 -11.04 -21.48
C ASN A 59 26.00 -10.93 -22.19
N THR A 60 26.03 -10.63 -23.49
CA THR A 60 24.89 -10.37 -24.38
C THR A 60 24.00 -11.59 -24.66
N ASN A 61 22.68 -11.43 -24.51
CA ASN A 61 21.64 -12.17 -25.24
C ASN A 61 20.42 -11.24 -25.44
N PRO A 62 19.76 -11.22 -26.61
CA PRO A 62 18.64 -10.30 -26.86
C PRO A 62 17.37 -10.89 -26.26
N SER A 63 17.07 -10.59 -24.99
CA SER A 63 15.80 -10.97 -24.37
C SER A 63 15.07 -9.71 -23.89
N ASN A 64 13.88 -9.46 -24.49
CA ASN A 64 12.81 -8.56 -24.05
C ASN A 64 13.16 -7.69 -22.83
N TYR A 65 13.38 -6.40 -23.07
CA TYR A 65 13.71 -5.38 -22.06
C TYR A 65 13.02 -5.67 -20.73
N SER A 66 13.79 -6.11 -19.74
CA SER A 66 13.27 -6.35 -18.39
C SER A 66 13.30 -5.06 -17.60
N ILE A 67 12.27 -4.80 -16.79
CA ILE A 67 12.28 -3.72 -15.81
C ILE A 67 13.58 -3.71 -15.00
N ASN A 68 14.08 -2.52 -14.64
CA ASN A 68 15.26 -2.39 -13.78
C ASN A 68 14.93 -2.90 -12.36
N ARG A 69 15.19 -4.19 -12.12
CA ARG A 69 14.87 -4.86 -10.85
C ARG A 69 15.53 -4.20 -9.64
N THR A 70 16.75 -3.71 -9.81
CA THR A 70 17.46 -2.97 -8.76
C THR A 70 16.69 -1.72 -8.36
N GLU A 71 16.22 -0.96 -9.35
CA GLU A 71 15.42 0.24 -9.08
C GLU A 71 14.07 -0.09 -8.41
N VAL A 72 13.41 -1.17 -8.85
CA VAL A 72 12.17 -1.67 -8.23
C VAL A 72 12.37 -1.98 -6.75
N LEU A 73 13.43 -2.71 -6.42
CA LEU A 73 13.76 -3.07 -5.04
C LEU A 73 14.25 -1.89 -4.21
N ASN A 74 14.96 -0.94 -4.81
CA ASN A 74 15.37 0.28 -4.13
C ASN A 74 14.15 1.10 -3.71
N ARG A 75 13.18 1.31 -4.61
CA ARG A 75 11.92 1.99 -4.26
C ARG A 75 11.16 1.25 -3.15
N ALA A 76 11.08 -0.08 -3.24
CA ALA A 76 10.44 -0.91 -2.21
C ALA A 76 11.13 -0.72 -0.85
N LYS A 77 12.46 -0.85 -0.82
CA LYS A 77 13.28 -0.69 0.38
C LYS A 77 13.12 0.70 0.99
N GLU A 78 13.22 1.75 0.19
CA GLU A 78 13.05 3.14 0.66
C GLU A 78 11.66 3.36 1.26
N MET A 79 10.60 2.80 0.67
CA MET A 79 9.25 2.86 1.24
C MET A 79 9.14 2.15 2.60
N THR A 80 9.95 1.13 2.86
CA THR A 80 10.02 0.45 4.18
C THR A 80 10.93 1.14 5.20
N GLN A 81 11.88 1.94 4.73
CA GLN A 81 12.92 2.56 5.56
C GLN A 81 12.72 4.06 5.76
N VAL A 82 11.75 4.68 5.08
CA VAL A 82 11.46 6.11 5.24
C VAL A 82 11.16 6.43 6.69
N LYS A 83 11.96 7.33 7.26
CA LYS A 83 11.84 7.80 8.63
C LYS A 83 10.92 9.02 8.68
N TRP A 84 9.95 9.01 9.57
CA TRP A 84 9.05 10.16 9.75
C TRP A 84 8.57 10.26 11.21
N THR A 85 8.07 11.43 11.60
CA THR A 85 7.59 11.69 12.96
C THR A 85 6.36 12.59 12.86
N PRO A 86 5.17 12.12 13.28
CA PRO A 86 3.95 12.89 13.09
C PRO A 86 3.91 14.08 14.05
N LYS A 87 3.45 15.20 13.52
CA LYS A 87 3.23 16.45 14.28
C LYS A 87 1.99 16.39 15.18
N TYR A 88 1.05 15.51 14.86
CA TYR A 88 -0.22 15.28 15.57
C TYR A 88 -0.42 13.79 15.84
N ASN A 89 -1.33 13.42 16.75
CA ASN A 89 -1.77 12.02 16.82
C ASN A 89 -2.57 11.71 15.56
N LEU A 90 -2.17 10.67 14.83
CA LEU A 90 -2.85 10.23 13.61
C LEU A 90 -3.60 8.94 13.93
N PHE A 91 -4.92 9.03 13.92
CA PHE A 91 -5.79 7.88 14.14
C PHE A 91 -6.09 7.24 12.80
N ASP A 92 -6.06 5.91 12.76
CA ASP A 92 -6.75 5.20 11.70
C ASP A 92 -8.25 5.54 11.72
N LYS A 93 -8.86 5.49 10.54
CA LYS A 93 -10.28 5.79 10.32
C LYS A 93 -11.21 4.98 11.22
N TYR A 94 -10.83 3.74 11.55
CA TYR A 94 -11.60 2.84 12.40
C TYR A 94 -11.14 2.85 13.87
N GLY A 95 -10.15 3.68 14.24
CA GLY A 95 -9.61 3.76 15.59
C GLY A 95 -8.81 2.52 16.04
N HIS A 96 -8.43 1.64 15.12
CA HIS A 96 -7.70 0.41 15.39
C HIS A 96 -6.27 0.66 15.89
N TYR A 97 -5.61 1.71 15.38
CA TYR A 97 -4.24 2.06 15.75
C TYR A 97 -4.01 3.58 15.66
N ILE A 98 -2.94 4.04 16.31
CA ILE A 98 -2.58 5.46 16.41
C ILE A 98 -1.08 5.64 16.20
N PHE A 99 -0.71 6.48 15.24
CA PHE A 99 0.65 7.03 15.18
C PHE A 99 0.74 8.23 16.13
N LYS A 100 1.44 8.05 17.25
CA LYS A 100 1.53 9.02 18.34
C LYS A 100 2.42 10.20 17.93
N LYS A 101 1.95 11.42 18.23
CA LYS A 101 2.69 12.67 18.06
C LYS A 101 4.10 12.54 18.65
N GLY A 102 5.11 12.98 17.89
CA GLY A 102 6.50 13.02 18.34
C GLY A 102 7.21 11.66 18.39
N SER A 103 6.52 10.55 18.11
CA SER A 103 7.14 9.24 17.99
C SER A 103 7.70 9.03 16.58
N THR A 104 8.94 8.56 16.46
CA THR A 104 9.52 8.26 15.16
C THR A 104 9.09 6.88 14.67
N TYR A 105 8.64 6.81 13.43
CA TYR A 105 8.27 5.57 12.74
C TYR A 105 9.12 5.37 11.49
N TYR A 106 9.18 4.12 11.03
CA TYR A 106 9.81 3.72 9.78
C TYR A 106 8.78 3.05 8.88
N GLY A 107 8.87 3.33 7.59
CA GLY A 107 7.97 2.79 6.59
C GLY A 107 6.73 3.65 6.36
N ILE A 108 6.23 3.63 5.13
CA ILE A 108 4.98 4.32 4.76
C ILE A 108 3.80 3.58 5.42
N PRO A 109 2.88 4.28 6.11
CA PRO A 109 1.66 3.68 6.65
C PRO A 109 0.84 2.95 5.59
N TYR A 110 0.21 1.86 6.01
CA TYR A 110 -0.85 1.23 5.24
C TYR A 110 -2.06 2.16 5.20
N SER A 111 -2.64 2.38 4.01
CA SER A 111 -3.89 3.11 3.85
C SER A 111 -4.64 2.65 2.60
N MET A 112 -5.90 2.26 2.76
CA MET A 112 -6.85 2.01 1.67
C MET A 112 -7.78 3.22 1.42
N ASP A 113 -7.62 4.30 2.17
CA ASP A 113 -8.48 5.46 2.08
C ASP A 113 -8.15 6.34 0.86
N TYR A 114 -8.95 7.39 0.65
CA TYR A 114 -8.74 8.38 -0.41
C TYR A 114 -7.35 9.04 -0.38
N TYR A 115 -6.71 9.09 0.79
CA TYR A 115 -5.45 9.78 1.04
C TYR A 115 -4.22 8.92 0.69
N GLN A 116 -4.22 8.35 -0.51
CA GLN A 116 -3.09 7.55 -0.96
C GLN A 116 -1.92 8.40 -1.45
N THR A 117 -0.72 7.84 -1.31
CA THR A 117 0.52 8.41 -1.82
C THR A 117 1.06 7.61 -3.00
N SER A 118 1.68 8.31 -3.93
CA SER A 118 2.26 7.73 -5.15
C SER A 118 3.79 7.67 -5.13
N SER A 119 4.44 8.19 -4.08
CA SER A 119 5.90 8.13 -3.90
C SER A 119 6.29 8.50 -2.47
N ILE A 120 7.54 8.24 -2.09
CA ILE A 120 8.09 8.66 -0.80
C ILE A 120 8.09 10.18 -0.66
N ASN A 121 8.41 10.91 -1.73
CA ASN A 121 8.43 12.37 -1.71
C ASN A 121 7.03 12.95 -1.50
N ASP A 122 6.04 12.40 -2.19
CA ASP A 122 4.63 12.76 -2.00
C ASP A 122 4.17 12.45 -0.56
N PHE A 123 4.55 11.29 -0.03
CA PHE A 123 4.27 10.89 1.35
C PHE A 123 4.86 11.89 2.36
N LEU A 124 6.16 12.18 2.27
CA LEU A 124 6.85 13.10 3.19
C LEU A 124 6.28 14.52 3.12
N HIS A 125 5.93 14.98 1.93
CA HIS A 125 5.28 16.29 1.74
C HIS A 125 3.92 16.35 2.46
N LYS A 126 3.11 15.29 2.34
CA LYS A 126 1.76 15.23 2.93
C LYS A 126 1.77 14.97 4.44
N ILE A 127 2.57 14.02 4.93
CA ILE A 127 2.48 13.52 6.30
C ILE A 127 2.98 14.50 7.35
N ASN A 128 4.01 15.29 7.03
CA ASN A 128 4.72 16.13 8.01
C ASN A 128 3.84 17.22 8.66
N ASN A 129 2.76 17.63 8.01
CA ASN A 129 1.85 18.65 8.51
C ASN A 129 0.38 18.22 8.54
N SER A 130 0.11 16.91 8.39
CA SER A 130 -1.25 16.37 8.32
C SER A 130 -1.75 15.88 9.68
N LYS A 131 -3.08 15.97 9.90
CA LYS A 131 -3.81 15.29 10.98
C LYS A 131 -4.42 13.95 10.54
N ILE A 132 -4.23 13.59 9.27
CA ILE A 132 -4.74 12.41 8.59
C ILE A 132 -3.56 11.54 8.19
N ILE A 133 -3.73 10.22 8.24
CA ILE A 133 -2.74 9.25 7.76
C ILE A 133 -2.71 9.29 6.23
N TYR A 134 -1.52 9.53 5.69
CA TYR A 134 -1.22 9.33 4.28
C TYR A 134 -0.39 8.05 4.13
N GLY A 135 -0.73 7.24 3.15
CA GLY A 135 -0.13 5.93 2.98
C GLY A 135 -0.44 5.31 1.63
N ASN A 136 -0.24 4.03 1.49
CA ASN A 136 -0.62 3.24 0.32
C ASN A 136 -1.06 1.86 0.76
N ASP A 137 -1.75 1.13 -0.12
CA ASP A 137 -2.15 -0.24 0.11
C ASP A 137 -1.22 -1.23 -0.58
N CYS A 138 -1.51 -2.53 -0.46
CA CYS A 138 -0.70 -3.60 -1.04
C CYS A 138 -0.44 -3.40 -2.54
N SER A 139 -1.48 -3.09 -3.32
CA SER A 139 -1.36 -2.86 -4.76
C SER A 139 -0.68 -1.53 -5.11
N GLY A 140 -0.96 -0.46 -4.36
CA GLY A 140 -0.31 0.83 -4.51
C GLY A 140 1.19 0.74 -4.25
N PHE A 141 1.61 -0.01 -3.23
CA PHE A 141 3.01 -0.31 -2.96
C PHE A 141 3.71 -0.91 -4.19
N VAL A 142 3.14 -1.98 -4.75
CA VAL A 142 3.73 -2.66 -5.90
C VAL A 142 3.73 -1.78 -7.15
N SER A 143 2.65 -1.03 -7.41
CA SER A 143 2.60 -0.06 -8.51
C SER A 143 3.75 0.96 -8.43
N ILE A 144 4.01 1.52 -7.24
CA ILE A 144 5.10 2.48 -7.03
C ILE A 144 6.46 1.81 -7.24
N CYS A 145 6.66 0.61 -6.69
CA CYS A 145 7.90 -0.15 -6.89
C CYS A 145 8.19 -0.35 -8.37
N TRP A 146 7.18 -0.78 -9.14
CA TRP A 146 7.28 -0.98 -10.57
C TRP A 146 7.31 0.30 -11.41
N GLY A 147 7.06 1.46 -10.81
CA GLY A 147 7.04 2.74 -11.53
C GLY A 147 5.92 2.80 -12.56
N ILE A 148 4.75 2.26 -12.21
CA ILE A 148 3.53 2.31 -13.03
C ILE A 148 2.47 3.12 -12.31
N ILE A 149 1.45 3.59 -13.04
CA ILE A 149 0.27 4.18 -12.45
C ILE A 149 -0.38 3.21 -11.48
N ARG A 150 -1.04 3.78 -10.46
CA ARG A 150 -1.69 3.02 -9.40
C ARG A 150 -2.69 2.00 -9.98
N GLN A 151 -2.54 0.76 -9.59
CA GLN A 151 -3.44 -0.34 -9.91
C GLN A 151 -4.14 -0.86 -8.65
N THR A 152 -5.21 -1.62 -8.82
CA THR A 152 -5.77 -2.47 -7.76
C THR A 152 -5.24 -3.89 -7.93
N THR A 153 -5.35 -4.73 -6.90
CA THR A 153 -5.02 -6.15 -7.01
C THR A 153 -5.85 -6.82 -8.11
N LEU A 154 -7.14 -6.47 -8.22
CA LEU A 154 -8.03 -6.96 -9.27
C LEU A 154 -7.58 -6.52 -10.68
N SER A 155 -7.19 -5.25 -10.87
CA SER A 155 -6.76 -4.78 -12.19
C SER A 155 -5.43 -5.41 -12.61
N LEU A 156 -4.52 -5.69 -11.67
CA LEU A 156 -3.31 -6.48 -11.94
C LEU A 156 -3.64 -7.92 -12.32
N LEU A 157 -4.58 -8.57 -11.61
CA LEU A 157 -5.04 -9.92 -11.97
C LEU A 157 -5.67 -9.95 -13.37
N HIS A 158 -6.48 -8.94 -13.71
CA HIS A 158 -7.07 -8.82 -15.04
C HIS A 158 -6.01 -8.58 -16.13
N ALA A 159 -4.99 -7.75 -15.87
CA ALA A 159 -3.89 -7.55 -16.80
C ALA A 159 -3.15 -8.87 -17.11
N VAL A 160 -2.93 -9.70 -16.09
CA VAL A 160 -2.34 -11.03 -16.23
C VAL A 160 -3.22 -11.96 -17.07
N LYS A 161 -4.53 -12.04 -16.76
CA LYS A 161 -5.47 -12.97 -17.41
C LYS A 161 -5.81 -12.57 -18.85
N SER A 162 -5.94 -11.28 -19.11
CA SER A 162 -6.38 -10.75 -20.40
C SER A 162 -5.23 -10.24 -21.26
N HIS A 163 -3.99 -10.33 -20.78
CA HIS A 163 -2.80 -9.79 -21.44
C HIS A 163 -2.88 -8.28 -21.75
N ASN A 164 -3.64 -7.54 -20.93
CA ASN A 164 -3.76 -6.10 -21.07
C ASN A 164 -2.48 -5.41 -20.60
N LYS A 165 -2.08 -4.35 -21.32
CA LYS A 165 -0.93 -3.54 -20.97
C LYS A 165 -1.28 -2.50 -19.90
N ILE A 166 -0.33 -2.23 -19.01
CA ILE A 166 -0.36 -1.16 -18.02
C ILE A 166 0.83 -0.23 -18.31
N ASP A 167 0.56 1.03 -18.63
CA ASP A 167 1.58 1.99 -19.08
C ASP A 167 2.49 1.45 -20.20
N GLY A 168 1.87 0.77 -21.17
CA GLY A 168 2.56 0.14 -22.30
C GLY A 168 3.36 -1.14 -21.95
N LYS A 169 3.35 -1.57 -20.68
CA LYS A 169 4.08 -2.74 -20.18
C LYS A 169 3.13 -3.91 -19.97
N ASN A 170 3.60 -5.14 -20.15
CA ASN A 170 2.79 -6.33 -19.89
C ASN A 170 3.01 -6.81 -18.46
N VAL A 171 1.96 -7.31 -17.83
CA VAL A 171 2.06 -8.08 -16.59
C VAL A 171 1.76 -9.52 -16.93
N ILE A 172 2.71 -10.42 -16.68
CA ILE A 172 2.58 -11.84 -17.00
C ILE A 172 2.62 -12.67 -15.72
N GLN A 173 1.90 -13.80 -15.72
CA GLN A 173 2.13 -14.83 -14.72
C GLN A 173 3.41 -15.60 -15.08
N ILE A 174 4.23 -15.89 -14.08
CA ILE A 174 5.43 -16.71 -14.22
C ILE A 174 5.33 -17.92 -13.30
N SER A 175 6.13 -18.95 -13.56
CA SER A 175 6.20 -20.11 -12.68
C SER A 175 7.02 -19.83 -11.41
N TRP A 176 6.74 -20.57 -10.35
CA TRP A 176 7.41 -20.41 -9.05
C TRP A 176 8.92 -20.69 -9.04
N ASN A 177 9.44 -21.37 -10.06
CA ASN A 177 10.88 -21.62 -10.27
C ASN A 177 11.56 -20.50 -11.10
N GLU A 178 10.80 -19.61 -11.72
CA GLU A 178 11.31 -18.48 -12.50
C GLU A 178 11.35 -17.17 -11.72
N LEU A 179 10.94 -17.20 -10.44
CA LEU A 179 10.88 -16.05 -9.54
C LEU A 179 12.24 -15.35 -9.46
N LYS A 180 12.23 -14.04 -9.71
CA LYS A 180 13.39 -13.16 -9.64
C LYS A 180 13.08 -11.96 -8.75
N PRO A 181 14.09 -11.41 -8.06
CA PRO A 181 13.91 -10.18 -7.28
C PRO A 181 13.18 -9.09 -8.07
N GLY A 182 12.18 -8.45 -7.48
CA GLY A 182 11.35 -7.43 -8.15
C GLY A 182 10.11 -7.97 -8.88
N ASP A 183 9.89 -9.28 -8.90
CA ASP A 183 8.59 -9.89 -9.22
C ASP A 183 7.61 -9.71 -8.05
N ALA A 184 6.32 -9.87 -8.28
CA ALA A 184 5.31 -9.79 -7.22
C ALA A 184 4.59 -11.13 -7.02
N LEU A 185 4.08 -11.36 -5.81
CA LEU A 185 3.24 -12.50 -5.48
C LEU A 185 1.83 -11.95 -5.26
N LEU A 186 0.87 -12.38 -6.09
CA LEU A 186 -0.48 -11.85 -6.14
C LEU A 186 -1.51 -12.95 -5.87
N VAL A 187 -2.50 -12.66 -5.02
CA VAL A 187 -3.74 -13.43 -4.89
C VAL A 187 -4.93 -12.48 -4.97
N ASP A 188 -5.99 -12.84 -5.67
CA ASP A 188 -7.26 -12.12 -5.65
C ASP A 188 -8.38 -13.09 -6.04
N ASN A 189 -9.52 -13.00 -5.36
CA ASN A 189 -10.67 -13.87 -5.61
C ASN A 189 -11.56 -13.43 -6.80
N GLY A 190 -11.11 -12.43 -7.57
CA GLY A 190 -11.85 -11.85 -8.69
C GLY A 190 -12.90 -10.81 -8.26
N LYS A 191 -12.99 -10.50 -6.96
CA LYS A 191 -13.91 -9.49 -6.40
C LYS A 191 -13.15 -8.31 -5.78
N GLY A 192 -11.83 -8.24 -5.95
CA GLY A 192 -11.00 -7.19 -5.34
C GLY A 192 -10.65 -7.46 -3.88
N GLU A 193 -10.96 -8.65 -3.37
CA GLU A 193 -10.47 -9.13 -2.08
C GLU A 193 -9.21 -9.94 -2.34
N GLY A 194 -8.10 -9.21 -2.45
CA GLY A 194 -6.81 -9.77 -2.80
C GLY A 194 -5.67 -9.14 -2.01
N HIS A 195 -4.49 -9.73 -2.17
CA HIS A 195 -3.26 -9.24 -1.60
C HIS A 195 -2.12 -9.39 -2.60
N ILE A 196 -1.17 -8.46 -2.53
CA ILE A 196 0.02 -8.48 -3.36
C ILE A 196 1.23 -7.99 -2.57
N MET A 197 2.37 -8.64 -2.80
CA MET A 197 3.64 -8.32 -2.15
C MET A 197 4.79 -8.40 -3.16
N MET A 198 5.87 -7.67 -2.89
CA MET A 198 7.06 -7.62 -3.74
C MET A 198 8.08 -8.66 -3.28
N TYR A 199 8.49 -9.57 -4.16
CA TYR A 199 9.50 -10.58 -3.85
C TYR A 199 10.92 -10.01 -3.88
N ILE A 200 11.70 -10.31 -2.84
CA ILE A 200 13.09 -9.88 -2.70
C ILE A 200 14.02 -11.02 -3.11
N ASP A 201 14.04 -12.10 -2.35
CA ASP A 201 14.88 -13.27 -2.55
C ASP A 201 14.33 -14.47 -1.76
N THR A 202 14.95 -15.63 -1.96
CA THR A 202 14.68 -16.85 -1.20
C THR A 202 15.80 -17.04 -0.20
N ASN A 203 15.47 -17.49 1.02
CA ASN A 203 16.48 -17.81 2.03
C ASN A 203 17.40 -18.92 1.46
N PRO A 204 18.73 -18.69 1.38
CA PRO A 204 19.66 -19.66 0.80
C PRO A 204 19.73 -20.98 1.59
N LYS A 205 19.29 -20.99 2.85
CA LYS A 205 19.26 -22.19 3.72
C LYS A 205 17.91 -22.91 3.70
N ASN A 206 16.85 -22.25 3.25
CA ASN A 206 15.50 -22.80 3.21
C ASN A 206 14.75 -22.26 1.99
N SER A 207 14.68 -23.06 0.93
CA SER A 207 14.01 -22.67 -0.32
C SER A 207 12.50 -22.43 -0.17
N ASN A 208 11.92 -22.79 0.98
CA ASN A 208 10.53 -22.51 1.29
C ASN A 208 10.33 -21.11 1.91
N GLU A 209 11.37 -20.47 2.44
CA GLU A 209 11.28 -19.12 3.02
C GLU A 209 11.60 -18.05 1.98
N LEU A 210 10.63 -17.19 1.71
CA LEU A 210 10.72 -16.07 0.78
C LEU A 210 10.75 -14.77 1.56
N ASN A 211 11.75 -13.93 1.28
CA ASN A 211 11.77 -12.56 1.79
C ASN A 211 10.95 -11.67 0.85
N VAL A 212 10.08 -10.85 1.43
CA VAL A 212 9.19 -9.96 0.68
C VAL A 212 9.16 -8.56 1.29
N TYR A 213 8.81 -7.56 0.47
CA TYR A 213 8.32 -6.28 0.94
C TYR A 213 6.81 -6.23 0.76
N GLU A 214 6.10 -5.78 1.79
CA GLU A 214 4.64 -5.76 1.77
C GLU A 214 4.01 -4.62 2.57
N GLN A 215 2.73 -4.43 2.30
CA GLN A 215 1.85 -3.52 2.99
C GLN A 215 0.53 -4.20 3.30
N ASN A 216 0.22 -4.35 4.59
CA ASN A 216 -1.04 -4.91 5.07
C ASN A 216 -1.35 -4.38 6.48
N ILE A 217 -2.61 -4.45 6.89
CA ILE A 217 -2.99 -4.32 8.30
C ILE A 217 -2.51 -5.59 9.01
N GLN A 218 -1.76 -5.43 10.09
CA GLN A 218 -1.40 -6.57 10.91
C GLN A 218 -2.59 -7.01 11.74
N THR A 219 -2.83 -8.31 11.76
CA THR A 219 -4.02 -8.93 12.36
C THR A 219 -4.04 -8.89 13.89
N THR A 220 -3.03 -8.30 14.54
CA THR A 220 -2.95 -8.12 15.99
C THR A 220 -3.05 -6.64 16.37
N VAL A 221 -4.28 -6.18 16.48
CA VAL A 221 -4.66 -4.91 17.13
C VAL A 221 -4.80 -5.13 18.64
N PRO A 222 -4.47 -4.16 19.53
CA PRO A 222 -4.09 -2.76 19.27
C PRO A 222 -2.58 -2.45 19.41
N PHE A 223 -1.72 -3.46 19.44
CA PHE A 223 -0.28 -3.28 19.73
C PHE A 223 0.58 -3.99 18.70
N TYR A 224 1.47 -3.22 18.09
CA TYR A 224 2.66 -3.55 17.31
C TYR A 224 2.78 -4.96 16.65
N PRO A 225 3.36 -5.02 15.44
CA PRO A 225 3.87 -3.87 14.67
C PRO A 225 2.80 -2.92 14.08
N MET A 226 3.15 -1.63 13.99
CA MET A 226 2.30 -0.65 13.32
C MET A 226 2.16 -1.01 11.84
N PRO A 227 0.97 -0.85 11.23
CA PRO A 227 0.74 -1.24 9.83
C PRO A 227 1.44 -0.25 8.91
N THR A 228 2.73 -0.52 8.68
CA THR A 228 3.65 0.23 7.83
C THR A 228 4.26 -0.72 6.81
N ALA A 229 4.75 -0.17 5.71
CA ALA A 229 5.51 -0.91 4.72
C ALA A 229 6.72 -1.54 5.40
N ARG A 230 6.90 -2.86 5.20
CA ARG A 230 7.92 -3.62 5.94
C ARG A 230 8.52 -4.72 5.09
N LYS A 231 9.68 -5.20 5.54
CA LYS A 231 10.21 -6.50 5.12
C LYS A 231 9.53 -7.59 5.94
N ASP A 232 9.12 -8.67 5.30
CA ASP A 232 8.50 -9.83 5.94
C ASP A 232 9.08 -11.14 5.38
N THR A 233 8.82 -12.25 6.05
CA THR A 233 9.16 -13.61 5.59
C THR A 233 7.89 -14.42 5.40
N ARG A 234 7.74 -15.00 4.21
CA ARG A 234 6.57 -15.82 3.84
C ARG A 234 7.02 -17.21 3.43
N PHE A 235 6.15 -18.20 3.64
CA PHE A 235 6.45 -19.59 3.28
C PHE A 235 5.81 -19.94 1.94
N LYS A 236 6.63 -20.33 0.96
CA LYS A 236 6.23 -20.64 -0.42
C LYS A 236 5.10 -21.67 -0.49
N ASN A 237 5.19 -22.76 0.26
CA ASN A 237 4.15 -23.79 0.29
C ASN A 237 2.80 -23.27 0.82
N ILE A 238 2.81 -22.37 1.80
CA ILE A 238 1.61 -21.71 2.33
C ILE A 238 1.03 -20.78 1.26
N LEU A 239 1.87 -19.94 0.65
CA LEU A 239 1.42 -19.02 -0.41
C LEU A 239 0.80 -19.78 -1.60
N ILE A 240 1.39 -20.90 -2.02
CA ILE A 240 0.81 -21.77 -3.06
C ILE A 240 -0.56 -22.29 -2.63
N LYS A 241 -0.69 -22.77 -1.39
CA LYS A 241 -1.96 -23.27 -0.84
C LYS A 241 -3.03 -22.18 -0.76
N GLU A 242 -2.62 -20.95 -0.47
CA GLU A 242 -3.49 -19.77 -0.42
C GLU A 242 -3.85 -19.22 -1.81
N GLY A 243 -3.26 -19.78 -2.89
CA GLY A 243 -3.58 -19.41 -4.26
C GLY A 243 -2.80 -18.23 -4.81
N TYR A 244 -1.69 -17.84 -4.18
CA TYR A 244 -0.80 -16.83 -4.75
C TYR A 244 -0.19 -17.31 -6.07
N ILE A 245 -0.12 -16.40 -7.02
CA ILE A 245 0.57 -16.57 -8.29
C ILE A 245 1.75 -15.59 -8.37
N PRO A 246 2.93 -16.03 -8.85
CA PRO A 246 4.02 -15.13 -9.18
C PRO A 246 3.70 -14.36 -10.47
N ILE A 247 3.91 -13.06 -10.46
CA ILE A 247 3.68 -12.18 -11.61
C ILE A 247 4.87 -11.26 -11.85
N ARG A 248 5.09 -10.89 -13.11
CA ARG A 248 6.22 -10.06 -13.54
C ARG A 248 5.76 -8.97 -14.49
N LEU A 249 6.26 -7.76 -14.26
CA LEU A 249 6.15 -6.65 -15.21
C LEU A 249 7.29 -6.73 -16.25
N ILE A 250 6.95 -6.68 -17.54
CA ILE A 250 7.91 -6.72 -18.64
C ILE A 250 7.63 -5.59 -19.65
N THR A 251 8.69 -5.05 -20.24
CA THR A 251 8.59 -4.15 -21.40
C THR A 251 8.77 -4.99 -22.68
N ILE A 252 7.74 -5.04 -23.52
CA ILE A 252 7.82 -5.64 -24.86
C ILE A 252 7.66 -4.50 -25.85
N ASN A 253 8.60 -4.37 -26.78
CA ASN A 253 8.42 -3.54 -27.98
C ASN A 253 7.49 -4.29 -28.94
#